data_AF-A0A917XPA0-F1
#
_entry.id   AF-A0A917XPA0-F1
#
_cell.length_a   1.000
_cell.length_b   1.000
_cell.length_c   1.000
_cell.angle_alpha   90.00
_cell.angle_beta   90.00
_cell.angle_gamma   90.00
#
_symmetry.space_group_name_H-M   'P 1'
#
loop_
_entity.id
_entity.type
_entity.pdbx_description
1 polymer ?
#
loop_
_entity_poly.entity_id
_entity_poly.type
_entity_poly.pdbx_seq_one_letter_code
_entity_poly.pdbx_strand_id
1 'polypeptide(L)' 'MNPRTPGTTELAAASLRVIRGTPTPEELAALAVLLTARLRAADERTDTAGLLTPTLWRHPGAGFRPPGTWAS' A
#
# COMPACT_ATOMS: atom_id res chain seq x y z
N MET A 1 1.42 28.60 -8.85
CA MET A 1 2.35 27.45 -8.72
C MET A 1 1.58 26.36 -7.99
N ASN A 2 0.99 25.41 -8.73
CA ASN A 2 0.09 24.39 -8.14
C ASN A 2 0.90 23.33 -7.37
N PRO A 3 0.50 22.94 -6.14
CA PRO A 3 1.16 21.88 -5.40
C PRO A 3 0.87 20.54 -6.10
N ARG A 4 1.92 19.89 -6.64
CA ARG A 4 1.80 18.50 -7.08
C ARG A 4 1.60 17.65 -5.83
N THR A 5 0.42 17.08 -5.67
CA THR A 5 0.10 16.14 -4.59
C THR A 5 1.13 15.01 -4.63
N PRO A 6 1.82 14.66 -3.54
CA PRO A 6 2.91 13.68 -3.55
C PRO A 6 2.50 12.34 -4.18
N GLY A 7 1.22 11.95 -4.06
CA GLY A 7 0.68 10.75 -4.68
C GLY A 7 0.64 10.78 -6.22
N THR A 8 0.59 11.94 -6.90
CA THR A 8 0.54 11.98 -8.38
C THR A 8 1.88 11.65 -9.03
N THR A 9 2.98 12.04 -8.41
CA THR A 9 4.34 11.72 -8.88
C THR A 9 4.70 10.26 -8.65
N GLU A 10 4.33 9.71 -7.50
CA GLU A 10 4.53 8.29 -7.19
C GLU A 10 3.68 7.41 -8.11
N LEU A 11 2.41 7.81 -8.34
CA LEU A 11 1.54 7.13 -9.29
C LEU A 11 2.09 7.21 -10.73
N ALA A 12 2.64 8.35 -11.14
CA ALA A 12 3.27 8.48 -12.44
C ALA A 12 4.50 7.57 -12.58
N ALA A 13 5.33 7.45 -11.54
CA ALA A 13 6.48 6.57 -11.52
C ALA A 13 6.11 5.07 -11.52
N ALA A 14 4.98 4.71 -10.91
CA ALA A 14 4.46 3.34 -10.87
C ALA A 14 3.54 2.99 -12.06
N SER A 15 3.20 3.96 -12.90
CA SER A 15 2.26 3.77 -14.02
C SER A 15 2.91 3.07 -15.22
N LEU A 16 2.16 2.18 -15.86
CA LEU A 16 2.54 1.56 -17.13
C LEU A 16 1.82 2.25 -18.28
N ARG A 17 2.57 2.59 -19.32
CA ARG A 17 2.05 3.23 -20.53
C ARG A 17 2.23 2.31 -21.73
N VAL A 18 1.15 2.11 -22.48
CA VAL A 18 1.20 1.44 -23.78
C VAL A 18 1.81 2.40 -24.80
N ILE A 19 2.98 2.05 -25.34
CA ILE A 19 3.70 2.88 -26.32
C ILE A 19 3.20 2.61 -27.75
N ARG A 20 2.73 1.38 -28.02
CA ARG A 20 2.26 0.94 -29.34
C ARG A 20 1.22 -0.18 -29.19
N GLY A 21 0.27 -0.22 -30.12
CA GLY A 21 -0.76 -1.26 -30.21
C GLY A 21 -1.97 -0.99 -29.33
N THR A 22 -2.95 -1.87 -29.42
CA THR A 22 -4.19 -1.85 -28.63
C THR A 22 -4.31 -3.20 -27.91
N PRO A 23 -3.82 -3.31 -26.67
CA PRO A 23 -3.83 -4.60 -25.97
C PRO A 23 -5.26 -5.06 -25.76
N THR A 24 -5.48 -6.36 -25.90
CA THR A 24 -6.80 -6.94 -25.63
C THR A 24 -7.08 -6.93 -24.12
N PRO A 25 -8.35 -7.06 -23.70
CA PRO A 25 -8.69 -7.22 -22.29
C PRO A 25 -7.98 -8.39 -21.63
N GLU A 26 -7.78 -9.50 -22.34
CA GLU A 26 -7.10 -10.70 -21.86
C GLU A 26 -5.61 -10.45 -21.63
N GLU A 27 -4.95 -9.74 -22.55
CA GLU A 27 -3.54 -9.36 -22.41
C GLU A 27 -3.32 -8.43 -21.21
N LEU A 28 -4.23 -7.46 -21.01
CA LEU A 28 -4.22 -6.59 -19.83
C LEU A 28 -4.42 -7.38 -18.54
N ALA A 29 -5.34 -8.36 -18.53
CA ALA A 29 -5.59 -9.20 -17.37
C ALA A 29 -4.35 -10.05 -17.02
N ALA A 30 -3.72 -10.67 -18.02
CA ALA A 30 -2.50 -11.45 -17.83
C ALA A 30 -1.36 -10.59 -17.24
N LEU A 31 -1.21 -9.36 -17.76
CA LEU A 31 -0.19 -8.42 -17.29
C LEU A 31 -0.46 -7.94 -15.85
N ALA A 32 -1.72 -7.67 -15.50
CA ALA A 32 -2.12 -7.33 -14.14
C ALA A 32 -1.83 -8.48 -13.15
N VAL A 33 -2.14 -9.73 -13.52
CA VAL A 33 -1.84 -10.92 -12.72
C VAL A 33 -0.33 -11.06 -12.49
N LEU A 34 0.46 -10.95 -13.55
CA LEU A 34 1.92 -11.06 -13.47
C LEU A 34 2.54 -10.01 -12.53
N LEU A 35 2.13 -8.75 -12.68
CA LEU A 35 2.64 -7.66 -11.82
C LEU A 35 2.22 -7.84 -10.37
N THR A 36 0.99 -8.25 -10.13
CA THR A 36 0.49 -8.52 -8.77
C THR A 36 1.25 -9.68 -8.13
N ALA A 37 1.49 -10.77 -8.87
CA ALA A 37 2.29 -11.88 -8.39
C ALA A 37 3.72 -11.44 -8.05
N ARG A 38 4.33 -10.60 -8.90
CA ARG A 38 5.67 -10.06 -8.64
C ARG A 38 5.71 -9.15 -7.41
N LEU A 39 4.68 -8.33 -7.20
CA LEU A 39 4.55 -7.49 -6.01
C LEU A 39 4.47 -8.34 -4.74
N ARG A 40 3.64 -9.39 -4.74
CA ARG A 40 3.52 -10.31 -3.59
C ARG A 40 4.82 -11.06 -3.31
N ALA A 41 5.52 -11.53 -4.35
CA ALA A 41 6.81 -12.19 -4.17
C ALA A 41 7.92 -11.25 -3.65
N ALA A 42 7.82 -9.94 -3.91
CA ALA A 42 8.71 -8.94 -3.34
C ALA A 42 8.39 -8.65 -1.85
N ASP A 43 7.10 -8.64 -1.51
CA ASP A 43 6.61 -8.46 -0.14
C ASP A 43 7.03 -9.64 0.75
N GLU A 44 6.84 -10.88 0.30
CA GLU A 44 7.27 -12.10 0.99
C GLU A 44 8.79 -12.14 1.27
N ARG A 45 9.60 -11.59 0.36
CA ARG A 45 11.06 -11.46 0.55
C ARG A 45 11.41 -10.39 1.60
N THR A 46 10.55 -9.40 1.80
CA THR A 46 10.75 -8.34 2.81
C THR A 46 10.37 -8.85 4.19
N ASP A 47 9.26 -9.59 4.30
CA ASP A 47 8.79 -10.16 5.57
C ASP A 47 9.75 -11.20 6.18
N THR A 48 10.50 -11.92 5.35
CA THR A 48 11.51 -12.88 5.85
C THR A 48 12.75 -12.21 6.45
N ALA A 49 12.99 -10.92 6.20
CA ALA A 49 14.10 -10.16 6.79
C ALA A 49 13.72 -9.39 8.07
N GLY A 50 12.42 -9.30 8.39
CA GLY A 50 11.91 -8.63 9.58
C GLY A 50 11.73 -9.61 10.73
N LEU A 51 12.65 -9.60 11.72
CA LEU A 51 12.31 -10.08 13.06
C LEU A 51 10.99 -9.42 13.46
N LEU A 52 9.95 -10.24 13.69
CA LEU A 52 8.62 -9.82 14.15
C LEU A 52 8.78 -8.97 15.41
N THR A 53 8.92 -7.67 15.23
CA THR A 53 8.97 -6.73 16.33
C THR A 53 7.53 -6.53 16.75
N PRO A 54 7.13 -6.92 17.97
CA PRO A 54 5.76 -6.75 18.39
C PRO A 54 5.40 -5.26 18.32
N THR A 55 4.34 -4.94 17.57
CA THR A 55 3.77 -3.60 17.50
C THR A 55 3.18 -3.26 18.88
N LEU A 56 4.00 -2.64 19.72
CA LEU A 56 3.56 -2.16 21.03
C LEU A 56 2.74 -0.88 20.82
N TRP A 57 1.44 -0.97 21.08
CA TRP A 57 0.56 0.20 21.11
C TRP A 57 0.92 1.07 22.32
N ARG A 58 1.82 2.04 22.13
CA ARG A 58 2.14 3.04 23.15
C ARG A 58 1.02 4.05 23.19
N HIS A 59 0.10 3.89 24.14
CA HIS A 59 -0.86 4.94 24.46
C HIS A 59 -0.10 6.16 25.01
N PRO A 60 -0.10 7.33 24.34
CA PRO A 60 0.46 8.53 24.93
C PRO A 60 -0.55 9.07 25.95
N GLY A 61 -0.36 8.73 27.23
CA GLY A 61 -0.85 9.54 28.35
C GLY A 61 -2.35 9.60 28.65
N ALA A 62 -3.21 8.66 28.25
CA ALA A 62 -4.55 8.58 28.86
C ALA A 62 -4.62 7.38 29.81
N GLY A 63 -4.84 7.69 31.09
CA GLY A 63 -5.28 6.71 32.07
C GLY A 63 -6.53 5.99 31.55
N PHE A 64 -6.63 4.72 31.91
CA PHE A 64 -7.77 3.86 31.62
C PHE A 64 -9.10 4.62 31.78
N ARG A 65 -9.86 4.78 30.69
CA ARG A 65 -11.23 5.30 30.73
C ARG A 65 -12.20 4.12 30.77
N PRO A 66 -12.93 3.90 31.88
CA PRO A 66 -13.94 2.86 31.92
C PRO A 66 -15.07 3.18 30.91
N PRO A 67 -15.65 2.15 30.26
CA PRO A 67 -16.80 2.35 29.38
C PRO A 67 -17.96 3.00 30.16
N GLY A 68 -18.38 4.19 29.74
CA GLY A 68 -19.40 5.00 30.44
C GLY A 68 -19.11 6.49 30.53
N THR A 69 -17.84 6.91 30.37
CA THR A 69 -17.41 8.32 30.52
C THR A 69 -17.82 9.27 29.39
N TRP A 70 -18.39 8.74 28.31
CA TRP A 70 -18.92 9.46 27.15
C TRP A 70 -20.40 9.87 27.25
N ALA A 71 -21.10 9.46 28.31
CA ALA A 71 -22.54 9.67 28.45
C ALA A 71 -22.91 10.80 29.43
N SER A 72 -21.95 11.65 29.80
CA SER A 72 -22.13 12.82 30.68
C SER A 72 -21.78 14.12 29.96
#